data_AF-A0A9D6K7V9-F1
#
_entry.id   AF-A0A9D6K7V9-F1
#
_cell.length_a   1.000
_cell.length_b   1.000
_cell.length_c   1.000
_cell.angle_alpha   90.00
_cell.angle_beta   90.00
_cell.angle_gamma   90.00
#
_symmetry.space_group_name_H-M   'P 1'
#
loop_
_entity.id
_entity.type
_entity.pdbx_description
1 polymer ?
#
loop_
_entity_poly.entity_id
_entity_poly.type
_entity_poly.pdbx_seq_one_letter_code
_entity_poly.pdbx_strand_id
1 'polypeptide(L)'
;EPLIIDTDIDKMIKQVESNANIKVYKSAKVEKTDGQPGLYDVTISSNGASETMKIGSIVMATGWKPYDASKIDHLGYGKFKNVVTNIEFEELAKKGNGKIHRPSDGKEAKKVAFIQCAGQRDPNHLPYCSSMCCVTSLKQAGYVRQNPDAVAMIFYIDIRTPGRLELYYKEAQNNPGIMLTKADVKAISDAGNGNLYVEAENTLLGEKIKAEADLIVLAVGIVPTTRETQEYQDGLTLAASKGDESKKAYLESTPKPESILNLNYRQGPDIPSLEGAYGFADSNFICFQYETRRTGIYAAGSVRQPMNMMEAQQDAAGASFKAIQCMDHIAKGVAVHPRAWDETFPDPLLIRCTACKRCTEECPFGAIDEDEKGIPFYKVNRCRRCGTCMGACPERIVAFKDYSVDIIGSMVKAIDVPEDGFRIVAFTCENDAYPALDTAGINRKNIDPSVRFIPLRCLGGMNLVWVADALSRGIDGVLLLGCKFGENYQCHFVKGSELANDRFGKVGETLNRLQLEAERVKILQVSISDYDKLPGMINEFAEKIKEIGANPFKGF
;
A
#
# COMPACT_ATOMS: atom_id res chain seq x y z
N GLU A 1 17.46 -29.26 23.91
CA GLU A 1 16.85 -29.60 22.61
C GLU A 1 17.70 -29.01 21.49
N PRO A 2 17.72 -29.58 20.27
CA PRO A 2 18.47 -28.99 19.17
C PRO A 2 17.90 -27.60 18.82
N LEU A 3 18.78 -26.60 18.73
CA LEU A 3 18.42 -25.22 18.34
C LEU A 3 18.03 -25.10 16.86
N ILE A 4 18.46 -26.05 16.03
CA ILE A 4 18.02 -26.19 14.64
C ILE A 4 16.90 -27.23 14.62
N ILE A 5 15.68 -26.76 14.37
CA ILE A 5 14.48 -27.56 14.26
C ILE A 5 14.08 -27.59 12.78
N ASP A 6 13.56 -28.72 12.30
CA ASP A 6 12.95 -28.79 10.97
C ASP A 6 11.80 -27.77 10.88
N THR A 7 11.76 -27.05 9.76
CA THR A 7 10.77 -26.01 9.50
C THR A 7 9.47 -26.55 8.89
N ASP A 8 9.38 -27.88 8.69
CA ASP A 8 8.30 -28.56 7.97
C ASP A 8 8.12 -28.09 6.51
N ILE A 9 9.04 -27.27 5.97
CA ILE A 9 8.96 -26.75 4.60
C ILE A 9 8.99 -27.89 3.58
N ASP A 10 9.91 -28.86 3.74
CA ASP A 10 10.03 -29.99 2.81
C ASP A 10 8.77 -30.87 2.81
N LYS A 11 8.12 -30.99 3.97
CA LYS A 11 6.82 -31.67 4.10
C LYS A 11 5.74 -30.90 3.35
N MET A 12 5.68 -29.58 3.49
CA MET A 12 4.73 -28.73 2.76
C MET A 12 4.96 -28.80 1.25
N ILE A 13 6.21 -28.76 0.78
CA ILE A 13 6.57 -28.89 -0.63
C ILE A 13 6.01 -30.22 -1.19
N LYS A 14 6.25 -31.34 -0.49
CA LYS A 14 5.74 -32.65 -0.90
C LYS A 14 4.20 -32.69 -0.93
N GLN A 15 3.53 -32.06 0.02
CA GLN A 15 2.07 -31.97 0.03
C GLN A 15 1.52 -31.17 -1.15
N VAL A 16 2.17 -30.06 -1.50
CA VAL A 16 1.79 -29.23 -2.66
C VAL A 16 2.02 -29.99 -3.97
N GLU A 17 3.19 -30.62 -4.13
CA GLU A 17 3.56 -31.34 -5.36
C GLU A 17 2.75 -32.62 -5.60
N SER A 18 2.22 -33.24 -4.54
CA SER A 18 1.38 -34.44 -4.63
C SER A 18 -0.12 -34.17 -4.72
N ASN A 19 -0.55 -32.91 -4.58
CA ASN A 19 -1.97 -32.56 -4.60
C ASN A 19 -2.51 -32.49 -6.03
N ALA A 20 -3.47 -33.35 -6.37
CA ALA A 20 -4.10 -33.41 -7.69
C ALA A 20 -4.81 -32.10 -8.12
N ASN A 21 -5.16 -31.22 -7.17
CA ASN A 21 -5.78 -29.94 -7.44
C ASN A 21 -4.78 -28.79 -7.64
N ILE A 22 -3.47 -29.06 -7.53
CA ILE A 22 -2.42 -28.04 -7.67
C ILE A 22 -1.49 -28.43 -8.83
N LYS A 23 -1.45 -27.60 -9.87
CA LYS A 23 -0.45 -27.72 -10.95
C LYS A 23 0.76 -26.85 -10.61
N VAL A 24 1.91 -27.47 -10.39
CA VAL A 24 3.16 -26.77 -10.04
C VAL A 24 4.01 -26.55 -11.30
N TYR A 25 4.36 -25.30 -11.58
CA TYR A 25 5.33 -24.93 -12.60
C TYR A 25 6.64 -24.51 -11.94
N LYS A 26 7.73 -25.21 -12.25
CA LYS A 26 9.09 -24.89 -11.78
C LYS A 26 9.90 -24.26 -12.92
N SER A 27 10.94 -23.52 -12.58
CA SER A 27 11.77 -22.79 -13.56
C SER A 27 10.89 -22.02 -14.55
N ALA A 28 9.87 -21.36 -14.02
CA ALA A 28 8.78 -20.78 -14.78
C ALA A 28 8.55 -19.33 -14.38
N LYS A 29 8.04 -18.54 -15.33
CA LYS A 29 7.67 -17.14 -15.11
C LYS A 29 6.38 -16.80 -15.83
N VAL A 30 5.66 -15.82 -15.29
CA VAL A 30 4.48 -15.25 -15.95
C VAL A 30 4.97 -14.28 -17.03
N GLU A 31 4.72 -14.58 -18.29
CA GLU A 31 5.11 -13.71 -19.41
C GLU A 31 4.08 -12.61 -19.67
N LYS A 32 2.80 -12.93 -19.46
CA LYS A 32 1.70 -12.03 -19.73
C LYS A 32 0.49 -12.39 -18.89
N THR A 33 -0.19 -11.37 -18.37
CA THR A 33 -1.50 -11.50 -17.75
C THR A 33 -2.46 -10.50 -18.38
N ASP A 34 -3.59 -11.00 -18.90
CA ASP A 34 -4.66 -10.17 -19.46
C ASP A 34 -6.03 -10.61 -18.90
N GLY A 35 -7.06 -9.82 -19.16
CA GLY A 35 -8.42 -10.12 -18.73
C GLY A 35 -8.76 -9.50 -17.38
N GLN A 36 -9.71 -10.10 -16.67
CA GLN A 36 -10.30 -9.54 -15.46
C GLN A 36 -10.59 -10.66 -14.46
N PRO A 37 -10.91 -10.35 -13.20
CA PRO A 37 -11.30 -11.37 -12.23
C PRO A 37 -12.36 -12.33 -12.78
N GLY A 38 -12.15 -13.64 -12.59
CA GLY A 38 -12.95 -14.73 -13.14
C GLY A 38 -12.62 -15.12 -14.59
N LEU A 39 -11.88 -14.27 -15.32
CA LEU A 39 -11.63 -14.36 -16.76
C LEU A 39 -10.21 -13.86 -17.09
N TYR A 40 -9.20 -14.30 -16.34
CA TYR A 40 -7.81 -14.01 -16.67
C TYR A 40 -7.28 -15.02 -17.68
N ASP A 41 -6.56 -14.53 -18.69
CA ASP A 41 -5.71 -15.35 -19.55
C ASP A 41 -4.25 -15.08 -19.14
N VAL A 42 -3.59 -16.10 -18.58
CA VAL A 42 -2.22 -16.01 -18.08
C VAL A 42 -1.30 -16.91 -18.90
N THR A 43 -0.27 -16.32 -19.50
CA THR A 43 0.76 -17.04 -20.23
C THR A 43 1.95 -17.29 -19.30
N ILE A 44 2.27 -18.56 -19.08
CA ILE A 44 3.41 -19.01 -18.28
C ILE A 44 4.44 -19.61 -19.22
N SER A 45 5.69 -19.14 -19.11
CA SER A 45 6.85 -19.76 -19.75
C SER A 45 7.54 -20.68 -18.77
N SER A 46 7.85 -21.89 -19.21
CA SER A 46 8.62 -22.89 -18.47
C SER A 46 9.41 -23.75 -19.45
N ASN A 47 10.71 -23.93 -19.18
CA ASN A 47 11.62 -24.75 -20.00
C ASN A 47 11.61 -24.40 -21.51
N GLY A 48 11.43 -23.12 -21.85
CA GLY A 48 11.44 -22.65 -23.25
C GLY A 48 10.11 -22.85 -24.01
N ALA A 49 9.06 -23.35 -23.35
CA ALA A 49 7.71 -23.42 -23.89
C ALA A 49 6.77 -22.49 -23.12
N SER A 50 5.78 -21.93 -23.82
CA SER A 50 4.75 -21.09 -23.21
C SER A 50 3.38 -21.75 -23.29
N GLU A 51 2.65 -21.76 -22.18
CA GLU A 51 1.27 -22.25 -22.07
C GLU A 51 0.38 -21.10 -21.59
N THR A 52 -0.80 -20.92 -22.20
CA THR A 52 -1.80 -19.97 -21.70
C THR A 52 -2.91 -20.73 -21.00
N MET A 53 -3.25 -20.28 -19.79
CA MET A 53 -4.29 -20.89 -18.96
C MET A 53 -5.27 -19.84 -18.45
N LYS A 54 -6.52 -20.28 -18.26
CA LYS A 54 -7.56 -19.45 -17.65
C LYS A 54 -7.54 -19.59 -16.14
N ILE A 55 -7.50 -18.46 -15.43
CA ILE A 55 -7.59 -18.43 -13.96
C ILE A 55 -8.61 -17.40 -13.49
N GLY A 56 -9.09 -17.61 -12.26
CA GLY A 56 -10.09 -16.72 -11.64
C GLY A 56 -9.47 -15.54 -10.90
N SER A 57 -8.47 -15.80 -10.07
CA SER A 57 -7.79 -14.82 -9.20
C SER A 57 -6.30 -15.10 -9.13
N ILE A 58 -5.53 -14.11 -8.70
CA ILE A 58 -4.08 -14.22 -8.52
C ILE A 58 -3.72 -13.94 -7.07
N VAL A 59 -2.82 -14.74 -6.49
CA VAL A 59 -2.14 -14.44 -5.23
C VAL A 59 -0.65 -14.33 -5.51
N MET A 60 -0.07 -13.14 -5.34
CA MET A 60 1.34 -12.87 -5.51
C MET A 60 2.08 -13.12 -4.19
N ALA A 61 2.85 -14.21 -4.14
CA ALA A 61 3.63 -14.61 -2.98
C ALA A 61 5.13 -14.70 -3.32
N THR A 62 5.65 -13.74 -4.08
CA THR A 62 7.03 -13.73 -4.60
C THR A 62 8.10 -13.41 -3.54
N GLY A 63 7.68 -13.01 -2.34
CA GLY A 63 8.57 -12.83 -1.20
C GLY A 63 9.48 -11.62 -1.32
N TRP A 64 10.77 -11.82 -1.04
CA TRP A 64 11.72 -10.74 -0.79
C TRP A 64 13.17 -11.16 -1.11
N LYS A 65 14.06 -10.16 -1.19
CA LYS A 65 15.51 -10.31 -1.32
C LYS A 65 16.20 -9.59 -0.14
N PRO A 66 17.35 -10.09 0.36
CA PRO A 66 18.10 -9.38 1.39
C PRO A 66 18.61 -8.03 0.87
N TYR A 67 18.66 -7.05 1.77
CA TYR A 67 19.30 -5.78 1.47
C TYR A 67 20.78 -5.98 1.13
N ASP A 68 21.24 -5.26 0.11
CA ASP A 68 22.61 -5.33 -0.37
C ASP A 68 23.58 -4.67 0.61
N ALA A 69 24.27 -5.49 1.40
CA ALA A 69 25.23 -5.04 2.39
C ALA A 69 26.46 -4.32 1.79
N SER A 70 26.73 -4.48 0.50
CA SER A 70 27.84 -3.77 -0.16
C SER A 70 27.64 -2.27 -0.22
N LYS A 71 26.40 -1.80 0.00
CA LYS A 71 26.05 -0.37 0.09
C LYS A 71 26.38 0.25 1.44
N ILE A 72 26.86 -0.54 2.42
CA ILE A 72 27.14 -0.09 3.79
C ILE A 72 28.65 -0.08 4.04
N ASP A 73 29.36 0.84 3.37
CA ASP A 73 30.83 0.84 3.28
C ASP A 73 31.55 0.76 4.63
N HIS A 74 31.05 1.46 5.65
CA HIS A 74 31.67 1.56 6.96
C HIS A 74 31.61 0.25 7.77
N LEU A 75 30.74 -0.70 7.39
CA LEU A 75 30.60 -2.00 8.09
C LEU A 75 31.47 -3.12 7.50
N GLY A 76 32.28 -2.82 6.47
CA GLY A 76 33.36 -3.70 6.02
C GLY A 76 32.92 -4.98 5.29
N TYR A 77 31.65 -5.07 4.87
CA TYR A 77 31.17 -6.15 4.00
C TYR A 77 31.91 -6.15 2.66
N GLY A 78 32.28 -7.33 2.16
CA GLY A 78 33.12 -7.49 0.95
C GLY A 78 34.61 -7.15 1.15
N LYS A 79 34.94 -6.24 2.08
CA LYS A 79 36.33 -5.91 2.46
C LYS A 79 36.94 -6.99 3.36
N PHE A 80 36.20 -7.45 4.36
CA PHE A 80 36.67 -8.45 5.31
C PHE A 80 35.90 -9.77 5.12
N LYS A 81 36.64 -10.88 4.93
CA LYS A 81 36.03 -12.21 4.74
C LYS A 81 35.17 -12.68 5.93
N ASN A 82 35.47 -12.18 7.13
CA ASN A 82 34.75 -12.53 8.35
C ASN A 82 33.60 -11.54 8.67
N VAL A 83 33.20 -10.70 7.73
CA VAL A 83 31.95 -9.93 7.79
C VAL A 83 30.96 -10.60 6.86
N VAL A 84 29.88 -11.13 7.42
CA VAL A 84 28.82 -11.84 6.70
C VAL A 84 27.46 -11.22 7.01
N THR A 85 26.47 -11.46 6.16
CA THR A 85 25.07 -11.12 6.44
C THR A 85 24.44 -12.17 7.36
N ASN A 86 23.31 -11.83 7.99
CA ASN A 86 22.51 -12.79 8.74
C ASN A 86 21.98 -13.94 7.88
N ILE A 87 21.88 -13.79 6.55
CA ILE A 87 21.46 -14.88 5.65
C ILE A 87 22.62 -15.84 5.40
N GLU A 88 23.81 -15.31 5.09
CA GLU A 88 25.03 -16.12 4.96
C GLU A 88 25.39 -16.83 6.27
N PHE A 89 25.09 -16.21 7.42
CA PHE A 89 25.25 -16.86 8.73
C PHE A 89 24.37 -18.10 8.89
N GLU A 90 23.13 -18.11 8.38
CA GLU A 90 22.30 -19.33 8.35
C GLU A 90 22.92 -20.42 7.47
N GLU A 91 23.50 -20.06 6.33
CA GLU A 91 24.21 -21.01 5.46
C GLU A 91 25.45 -21.59 6.15
N LEU A 92 26.22 -20.77 6.86
CA LEU A 92 27.34 -21.23 7.69
C LEU A 92 26.86 -22.20 8.77
N ALA A 93 25.79 -21.86 9.49
CA ALA A 93 25.21 -22.72 10.52
C ALA A 93 24.73 -24.05 9.94
N LYS A 94 24.05 -24.03 8.78
CA LYS A 94 23.58 -25.24 8.09
C LYS A 94 24.76 -26.14 7.67
N LYS A 95 25.79 -25.55 7.07
CA LYS A 95 26.98 -26.27 6.59
C LYS A 95 27.80 -26.87 7.74
N GLY A 96 27.85 -26.18 8.88
CA GLY A 96 28.51 -26.64 10.10
C GLY A 96 27.63 -27.45 11.06
N ASN A 97 26.40 -27.83 10.65
CA ASN A 97 25.43 -28.54 11.48
C ASN A 97 25.22 -27.88 12.87
N GLY A 98 25.02 -26.56 12.87
CA GLY A 98 24.87 -25.72 14.07
C GLY A 98 26.16 -25.06 14.56
N LYS A 99 27.33 -25.56 14.16
CA LYS A 99 28.62 -24.95 14.51
C LYS A 99 28.98 -23.84 13.52
N ILE A 100 29.52 -22.75 14.04
CA ILE A 100 29.87 -21.58 13.23
C ILE A 100 31.37 -21.56 12.97
N HIS A 101 31.76 -21.65 11.70
CA HIS A 101 33.14 -21.58 11.25
C HIS A 101 33.40 -20.28 10.50
N ARG A 102 34.57 -19.68 10.73
CA ARG A 102 35.02 -18.45 10.08
C ARG A 102 35.25 -18.69 8.59
N PRO A 103 34.72 -17.82 7.70
CA PRO A 103 34.99 -17.94 6.27
C PRO A 103 36.47 -17.76 5.89
N SER A 104 37.26 -17.02 6.69
CA SER A 104 38.66 -16.74 6.35
C SER A 104 39.59 -17.95 6.50
N ASP A 105 39.41 -18.77 7.54
CA ASP A 105 40.37 -19.79 7.96
C ASP A 105 39.73 -21.10 8.45
N GLY A 106 38.39 -21.21 8.44
CA GLY A 106 37.66 -22.41 8.86
C GLY A 106 37.67 -22.69 10.37
N LYS A 107 38.33 -21.86 11.18
CA LYS A 107 38.32 -22.04 12.64
C LYS A 107 36.94 -21.75 13.21
N GLU A 108 36.63 -22.36 14.33
CA GLU A 108 35.39 -22.08 15.06
C GLU A 108 35.36 -20.60 15.51
N ALA A 109 34.24 -19.92 15.27
CA ALA A 109 34.02 -18.55 15.72
C ALA A 109 33.50 -18.57 17.17
N LYS A 110 34.31 -18.08 18.11
CA LYS A 110 33.97 -18.04 19.54
C LYS A 110 33.49 -16.67 19.99
N LYS A 111 33.89 -15.58 19.36
CA LYS A 111 33.38 -14.23 19.61
C LYS A 111 32.65 -13.74 18.36
N VAL A 112 31.32 -13.71 18.39
CA VAL A 112 30.51 -13.31 17.23
C VAL A 112 29.77 -12.02 17.55
N ALA A 113 29.96 -10.98 16.73
CA ALA A 113 29.25 -9.72 16.87
C ALA A 113 28.09 -9.64 15.85
N PHE A 114 26.89 -9.32 16.31
CA PHE A 114 25.71 -9.05 15.50
C PHE A 114 25.44 -7.55 15.49
N ILE A 115 25.42 -6.97 14.30
CA ILE A 115 25.13 -5.54 14.09
C ILE A 115 23.68 -5.41 13.65
N GLN A 116 22.81 -4.95 14.55
CA GLN A 116 21.40 -4.73 14.23
C GLN A 116 21.23 -3.56 13.27
N CYS A 117 20.11 -3.57 12.54
CA CYS A 117 19.72 -2.48 11.65
C CYS A 117 20.77 -2.13 10.58
N ALA A 118 21.59 -3.10 10.14
CA ALA A 118 22.56 -2.88 9.08
C ALA A 118 21.84 -2.50 7.77
N GLY A 119 21.93 -1.23 7.37
CA GLY A 119 21.24 -0.67 6.19
C GLY A 119 19.74 -0.46 6.38
N GLN A 120 19.25 -0.41 7.62
CA GLN A 120 17.83 -0.27 7.96
C GLN A 120 17.59 0.86 8.96
N ARG A 121 16.38 1.41 8.94
CA ARG A 121 16.03 2.61 9.71
C ARG A 121 17.00 3.76 9.43
N ASP A 122 17.48 3.82 8.19
CA ASP A 122 18.41 4.80 7.67
C ASP A 122 17.81 5.41 6.39
N PRO A 123 17.52 6.72 6.36
CA PRO A 123 16.99 7.40 5.18
C PRO A 123 17.87 7.29 3.93
N ASN A 124 19.18 7.04 4.07
CA ASN A 124 20.11 6.85 2.95
C ASN A 124 20.09 5.41 2.41
N HIS A 125 19.44 4.49 3.12
CA HIS A 125 19.32 3.08 2.79
C HIS A 125 17.85 2.65 2.86
N LEU A 126 17.49 1.70 3.73
CA LEU A 126 16.09 1.36 3.97
C LEU A 126 15.53 2.23 5.11
N PRO A 127 14.59 3.16 4.83
CA PRO A 127 14.01 4.04 5.86
C PRO A 127 13.03 3.33 6.80
N TYR A 128 12.87 2.01 6.67
CA TYR A 128 11.94 1.20 7.44
C TYR A 128 12.65 0.10 8.25
N CYS A 129 11.92 -0.48 9.19
CA CYS A 129 12.35 -1.63 9.97
C CYS A 129 11.85 -2.92 9.32
N SER A 130 12.69 -3.95 9.23
CA SER A 130 12.28 -5.26 8.69
C SER A 130 11.61 -6.20 9.70
N SER A 131 11.21 -5.68 10.87
CA SER A 131 10.46 -6.33 11.96
C SER A 131 11.08 -7.57 12.62
N MET A 132 11.93 -8.31 11.93
CA MET A 132 12.36 -9.65 12.33
C MET A 132 13.87 -9.80 12.57
N CYS A 133 14.68 -8.82 12.15
CA CYS A 133 16.14 -8.88 12.32
C CYS A 133 16.57 -9.07 13.78
N CYS A 134 15.91 -8.41 14.73
CA CYS A 134 16.19 -8.57 16.16
C CYS A 134 15.99 -10.02 16.63
N VAL A 135 14.82 -10.61 16.33
CA VAL A 135 14.49 -11.98 16.72
C VAL A 135 15.44 -12.98 16.05
N THR A 136 15.73 -12.77 14.76
CA THR A 136 16.67 -13.61 14.00
C THR A 136 18.05 -13.60 14.65
N SER A 137 18.57 -12.44 15.05
CA SER A 137 19.88 -12.37 15.72
C SER A 137 19.88 -12.97 17.11
N LEU A 138 18.79 -12.87 17.88
CA LEU A 138 18.66 -13.59 19.16
C LEU A 138 18.72 -15.11 18.96
N LYS A 139 18.06 -15.61 17.90
CA LYS A 139 18.14 -17.03 17.51
C LYS A 139 19.55 -17.44 17.10
N GLN A 140 20.18 -16.65 16.25
CA GLN A 140 21.56 -16.89 15.79
C GLN A 140 22.58 -16.82 16.92
N ALA A 141 22.39 -15.93 17.90
CA ALA A 141 23.18 -15.91 19.12
C ALA A 141 23.06 -17.24 19.88
N GLY A 142 21.87 -17.85 19.91
CA GLY A 142 21.66 -19.21 20.41
C GLY A 142 22.56 -20.26 19.74
N TYR A 143 22.79 -20.18 18.42
CA TYR A 143 23.72 -21.09 17.72
C TYR A 143 25.15 -20.94 18.22
N VAL A 144 25.61 -19.71 18.39
CA VAL A 144 26.95 -19.42 18.96
C VAL A 144 27.07 -20.01 20.36
N ARG A 145 26.00 -19.89 21.17
CA ARG A 145 25.93 -20.39 22.54
C ARG A 145 25.77 -21.90 22.68
N GLN A 146 25.69 -22.66 21.58
CA GLN A 146 25.88 -24.11 21.65
C GLN A 146 27.27 -24.46 22.17
N ASN A 147 28.26 -23.60 21.92
CA ASN A 147 29.53 -23.61 22.61
C ASN A 147 29.42 -22.75 23.88
N PRO A 148 29.45 -23.33 25.09
CA PRO A 148 29.28 -22.60 26.35
C PRO A 148 30.39 -21.57 26.63
N ASP A 149 31.54 -21.68 25.95
CA ASP A 149 32.66 -20.74 26.07
C ASP A 149 32.61 -19.59 25.05
N ALA A 150 31.70 -19.65 24.07
CA ALA A 150 31.57 -18.63 23.02
C ALA A 150 30.70 -17.44 23.44
N VAL A 151 31.01 -16.24 22.98
CA VAL A 151 30.26 -15.02 23.29
C VAL A 151 29.58 -14.49 22.03
N ALA A 152 28.28 -14.23 22.14
CA ALA A 152 27.49 -13.53 21.13
C ALA A 152 27.26 -12.09 21.60
N MET A 153 27.75 -11.10 20.85
CA MET A 153 27.62 -9.67 21.17
C MET A 153 26.63 -9.03 20.20
N ILE A 154 25.49 -8.56 20.68
CA ILE A 154 24.45 -7.92 19.87
C ILE A 154 24.51 -6.41 20.11
N PHE A 155 24.90 -5.66 19.08
CA PHE A 155 24.90 -4.20 19.05
C PHE A 155 23.60 -3.70 18.42
N TYR A 156 22.82 -2.92 19.17
CA TYR A 156 21.48 -2.53 18.74
C TYR A 156 21.13 -1.06 19.04
N ILE A 157 20.16 -0.52 18.28
CA ILE A 157 19.50 0.75 18.60
C ILE A 157 18.30 0.47 19.53
N ASP A 158 17.38 -0.38 19.07
CA ASP A 158 16.26 -0.91 19.86
C ASP A 158 16.11 -2.40 19.58
N ILE A 159 15.76 -3.19 20.59
CA ILE A 159 15.30 -4.57 20.40
C ILE A 159 13.79 -4.54 20.18
N ARG A 160 13.34 -5.08 19.04
CA ARG A 160 11.92 -5.12 18.66
C ARG A 160 11.40 -6.57 18.68
N THR A 161 10.80 -6.95 19.80
CA THR A 161 10.32 -8.31 20.09
C THR A 161 8.86 -8.28 20.58
N PRO A 162 7.91 -7.85 19.72
CA PRO A 162 6.52 -7.63 20.16
C PRO A 162 5.81 -8.91 20.61
N GLY A 163 4.89 -8.76 21.56
CA GLY A 163 4.03 -9.85 22.03
C GLY A 163 4.81 -10.97 22.70
N ARG A 164 4.58 -12.22 22.26
CA ARG A 164 5.23 -13.41 22.86
C ARG A 164 6.75 -13.47 22.62
N LEU A 165 7.25 -12.74 21.62
CA LEU A 165 8.68 -12.69 21.31
C LEU A 165 9.48 -12.03 22.44
N GLU A 166 8.83 -11.25 23.31
CA GLU A 166 9.48 -10.65 24.48
C GLU A 166 9.99 -11.71 25.47
N LEU A 167 9.30 -12.85 25.59
CA LEU A 167 9.78 -13.96 26.41
C LEU A 167 11.05 -14.58 25.83
N TYR A 168 11.19 -14.58 24.51
CA TYR A 168 12.39 -15.05 23.83
C TYR A 168 13.57 -14.10 24.06
N TYR A 169 13.32 -12.80 24.03
CA TYR A 169 14.31 -11.79 24.39
C TYR A 169 14.75 -11.93 25.86
N LYS A 170 13.80 -12.08 26.78
CA LYS A 170 14.10 -12.31 28.20
C LYS A 170 14.95 -13.55 28.42
N GLU A 171 14.68 -14.63 27.71
CA GLU A 171 15.50 -15.84 27.80
C GLU A 171 16.93 -15.61 27.29
N ALA A 172 17.09 -14.84 26.21
CA ALA A 172 18.41 -14.46 25.73
C ALA A 172 19.19 -13.61 26.76
N GLN A 173 18.51 -12.73 27.50
CA GLN A 173 19.12 -11.94 28.59
C GLN A 173 19.59 -12.80 29.78
N ASN A 174 18.95 -13.94 30.02
CA ASN A 174 19.35 -14.87 31.08
C ASN A 174 20.60 -15.69 30.71
N ASN A 175 21.03 -15.69 29.44
CA ASN A 175 22.23 -16.41 29.01
C ASN A 175 23.48 -15.52 29.17
N PRO A 176 24.43 -15.88 30.07
CA PRO A 176 25.58 -15.02 30.38
C PRO A 176 26.57 -14.83 29.21
N GLY A 177 26.50 -15.65 28.16
CA GLY A 177 27.32 -15.48 26.97
C GLY A 177 26.65 -14.68 25.86
N ILE A 178 25.41 -14.20 26.05
CA ILE A 178 24.76 -13.25 25.14
C ILE A 178 24.88 -11.86 25.73
N MET A 179 25.68 -11.01 25.10
CA MET A 179 25.87 -9.62 25.47
C MET A 179 24.99 -8.74 24.59
N LEU A 180 24.26 -7.82 25.22
CA LEU A 180 23.33 -6.91 24.56
C LEU A 180 23.77 -5.47 24.86
N THR A 181 24.18 -4.75 23.84
CA THR A 181 24.72 -3.39 23.99
C THR A 181 23.97 -2.43 23.10
N LYS A 182 23.36 -1.40 23.71
CA LYS A 182 22.72 -0.31 22.96
C LYS A 182 23.79 0.62 22.43
N ALA A 183 24.10 0.54 21.14
CA ALA A 183 25.23 1.25 20.56
C ALA A 183 25.00 1.66 19.11
N ASP A 184 25.65 2.76 18.73
CA ASP A 184 25.78 3.18 17.34
C ASP A 184 27.15 2.74 16.81
N VAL A 185 27.16 1.81 15.86
CA VAL A 185 28.38 1.19 15.32
C VAL A 185 28.92 2.07 14.21
N LYS A 186 30.13 2.62 14.41
CA LYS A 186 30.74 3.60 13.53
C LYS A 186 31.61 2.98 12.44
N ALA A 187 32.34 1.92 12.79
CA ALA A 187 33.27 1.29 11.85
C ALA A 187 33.60 -0.15 12.25
N ILE A 188 33.97 -0.95 11.25
CA ILE A 188 34.66 -2.22 11.41
C ILE A 188 36.12 -2.08 10.95
N SER A 189 37.06 -2.48 11.79
CA SER A 189 38.50 -2.42 11.50
C SER A 189 39.20 -3.76 11.73
N ASP A 190 40.37 -3.95 11.09
CA ASP A 190 41.19 -5.16 11.25
C ASP A 190 41.90 -5.15 12.61
N ALA A 191 41.88 -6.27 13.33
CA ALA A 191 42.59 -6.42 14.60
C ALA A 191 44.07 -6.84 14.44
N GLY A 192 44.52 -7.15 13.22
CA GLY A 192 45.91 -7.50 12.89
C GLY A 192 46.28 -8.96 13.20
N ASN A 193 45.36 -9.75 13.74
CA ASN A 193 45.52 -11.17 14.08
C ASN A 193 44.50 -12.08 13.33
N GLY A 194 43.81 -11.52 12.32
CA GLY A 194 42.71 -12.16 11.57
C GLY A 194 41.32 -11.89 12.16
N ASN A 195 41.23 -11.36 13.39
CA ASN A 195 39.98 -10.92 14.00
C ASN A 195 39.62 -9.48 13.57
N LEU A 196 38.44 -9.02 13.98
CA LEU A 196 37.89 -7.73 13.64
C LEU A 196 37.57 -6.94 14.90
N TYR A 197 37.70 -5.63 14.85
CA TYR A 197 37.19 -4.72 15.86
C TYR A 197 35.87 -4.11 15.42
N VAL A 198 34.89 -4.12 16.33
CA VAL A 198 33.67 -3.32 16.27
C VAL A 198 33.92 -2.03 17.04
N GLU A 199 33.96 -0.91 16.33
CA GLU A 199 34.10 0.43 16.91
C GLU A 199 32.73 1.08 16.99
N ALA A 200 32.24 1.32 18.20
CA ALA A 200 30.88 1.78 18.45
C ALA A 200 30.84 2.82 19.57
N GLU A 201 29.74 3.55 19.66
CA GLU A 201 29.45 4.48 20.75
C GLU A 201 28.27 3.96 21.56
N ASN A 202 28.47 3.75 22.86
CA ASN A 202 27.42 3.34 23.77
C ASN A 202 26.43 4.49 23.93
N THR A 203 25.19 4.29 23.51
CA THR A 203 24.18 5.36 23.54
C THR A 203 23.53 5.54 24.91
N LEU A 204 23.74 4.62 25.86
CA LEU A 204 23.25 4.75 27.24
C LEU A 204 24.25 5.49 28.14
N LEU A 205 25.55 5.23 27.96
CA LEU A 205 26.61 5.76 28.83
C LEU A 205 27.50 6.82 28.15
N GLY A 206 27.43 6.96 26.82
CA GLY A 206 28.25 7.90 26.03
C GLY A 206 29.69 7.44 25.79
N GLU A 207 30.05 6.23 26.19
CA GLU A 207 31.41 5.70 26.10
C GLU A 207 31.72 5.12 24.72
N LYS A 208 32.96 5.30 24.26
CA LYS A 208 33.45 4.62 23.05
C LYS A 208 33.77 3.16 23.38
N ILE A 209 33.20 2.24 22.63
CA ILE A 209 33.40 0.81 22.73
C ILE A 209 34.30 0.35 21.57
N LYS A 210 35.30 -0.47 21.89
CA LYS A 210 36.07 -1.23 20.91
C LYS A 210 36.07 -2.70 21.31
N ALA A 211 35.30 -3.51 20.60
CA ALA A 211 35.12 -4.94 20.90
C ALA A 211 35.75 -5.82 19.81
N GLU A 212 36.55 -6.81 20.19
CA GLU A 212 37.16 -7.77 19.27
C GLU A 212 36.21 -8.94 19.00
N ALA A 213 36.02 -9.30 17.72
CA ALA A 213 35.20 -10.41 17.27
C ALA A 213 35.92 -11.28 16.22
N ASP A 214 35.69 -12.58 16.29
CA ASP A 214 36.18 -13.56 15.31
C ASP A 214 35.38 -13.50 13.99
N LEU A 215 34.09 -13.16 14.11
CA LEU A 215 33.11 -13.05 13.04
C LEU A 215 32.12 -11.92 13.33
N ILE A 216 31.74 -11.18 12.30
CA ILE A 216 30.73 -10.13 12.36
C ILE A 216 29.56 -10.49 11.45
N VAL A 217 28.35 -10.34 11.96
CA VAL A 217 27.08 -10.63 11.29
C VAL A 217 26.29 -9.35 11.15
N LEU A 218 26.06 -8.92 9.91
CA LEU A 218 25.23 -7.78 9.56
C LEU A 218 23.77 -8.24 9.47
N ALA A 219 22.92 -7.75 10.37
CA ALA A 219 21.48 -8.03 10.32
C ALA A 219 20.81 -7.14 9.27
N VAL A 220 20.90 -7.54 8.01
CA VAL A 220 20.39 -6.80 6.85
C VAL A 220 18.87 -6.91 6.73
N GLY A 221 18.27 -5.95 6.01
CA GLY A 221 16.83 -5.83 5.87
C GLY A 221 16.19 -6.71 4.80
N ILE A 222 14.86 -6.70 4.81
CA ILE A 222 13.98 -7.34 3.83
C ILE A 222 13.62 -6.31 2.77
N VAL A 223 13.90 -6.61 1.50
CA VAL A 223 13.48 -5.80 0.35
C VAL A 223 12.45 -6.59 -0.46
N PRO A 224 11.23 -6.09 -0.69
CA PRO A 224 10.21 -6.84 -1.41
C PRO A 224 10.62 -6.99 -2.88
N THR A 225 10.23 -8.08 -3.53
CA THR A 225 10.58 -8.32 -4.96
C THR A 225 10.01 -7.25 -5.91
N THR A 226 8.99 -6.52 -5.47
CA THR A 226 8.33 -5.42 -6.18
C THR A 226 9.04 -4.07 -6.03
N ARG A 227 10.14 -3.98 -5.27
CA ARG A 227 10.87 -2.73 -5.04
C ARG A 227 11.35 -2.08 -6.33
N GLU A 228 12.08 -2.83 -7.16
CA GLU A 228 12.70 -2.31 -8.37
C GLU A 228 11.66 -1.83 -9.39
N THR A 229 10.60 -2.62 -9.59
CA THR A 229 9.50 -2.26 -10.50
C THR A 229 8.75 -1.03 -10.01
N GLN A 230 8.54 -0.90 -8.70
CA GLN A 230 7.93 0.29 -8.12
C GLN A 230 8.79 1.54 -8.28
N GLU A 231 10.09 1.47 -7.94
CA GLU A 231 11.01 2.62 -8.10
C GLU A 231 11.05 3.11 -9.55
N TYR A 232 10.99 2.18 -10.52
CA TYR A 232 10.87 2.53 -11.93
C TYR A 232 9.57 3.29 -12.25
N GLN A 233 8.43 2.85 -11.72
CA GLN A 233 7.15 3.53 -11.94
C GLN A 233 7.09 4.91 -11.26
N ASP A 234 7.64 5.03 -10.04
CA ASP A 234 7.70 6.29 -9.31
C ASP A 234 8.57 7.30 -10.05
N GLY A 235 9.75 6.87 -10.51
CA GLY A 235 10.65 7.70 -11.32
C GLY A 235 10.02 8.12 -12.65
N LEU A 236 9.33 7.20 -13.33
CA LEU A 236 8.59 7.52 -14.57
C LEU A 236 7.47 8.52 -14.33
N THR A 237 6.75 8.40 -13.21
CA THR A 237 5.66 9.32 -12.83
C THR A 237 6.21 10.72 -12.54
N LEU A 238 7.30 10.80 -11.78
CA LEU A 238 7.98 12.07 -11.48
C LEU A 238 8.59 12.71 -12.73
N ALA A 239 9.12 11.91 -13.66
CA ALA A 239 9.61 12.41 -14.93
C ALA A 239 8.46 12.95 -15.79
N ALA A 240 7.33 12.24 -15.84
CA ALA A 240 6.14 12.69 -16.57
C ALA A 240 5.56 13.99 -16.00
N SER A 241 5.59 14.19 -14.68
CA SER A 241 5.13 15.45 -14.06
C SER A 241 6.01 16.65 -14.43
N LYS A 242 7.23 16.42 -14.94
CA LYS A 242 8.15 17.46 -15.43
C LYS A 242 8.04 17.70 -16.94
N GLY A 243 7.15 16.99 -17.64
CA GLY A 243 6.90 17.13 -19.08
C GLY A 243 7.46 15.97 -19.93
N ASP A 244 7.07 15.95 -21.20
CA ASP A 244 7.31 14.83 -22.11
C ASP A 244 8.80 14.57 -22.39
N GLU A 245 9.62 15.62 -22.44
CA GLU A 245 11.08 15.47 -22.64
C GLU A 245 11.74 14.76 -21.46
N SER A 246 11.39 15.14 -20.23
CA SER A 246 11.91 14.48 -19.02
C SER A 246 11.47 13.02 -18.97
N LYS A 247 10.22 12.72 -19.35
CA LYS A 247 9.70 11.35 -19.45
C LYS A 247 10.51 10.54 -20.46
N LYS A 248 10.77 11.08 -21.64
CA LYS A 248 11.57 10.41 -22.69
C LYS A 248 12.99 10.14 -22.22
N ALA A 249 13.66 11.13 -21.63
CA ALA A 249 15.01 10.96 -21.09
C ALA A 249 15.08 9.88 -20.01
N TYR A 250 14.06 9.76 -19.15
CA TYR A 250 13.98 8.70 -18.16
C TYR A 250 13.87 7.32 -18.81
N LEU A 251 12.99 7.15 -19.81
CA LEU A 251 12.80 5.89 -20.53
C LEU A 251 14.07 5.43 -21.27
N GLU A 252 14.87 6.37 -21.78
CA GLU A 252 16.13 6.08 -22.48
C GLU A 252 17.29 5.76 -21.52
N SER A 253 17.35 6.41 -20.36
CA SER A 253 18.45 6.28 -19.40
C SER A 253 18.24 5.19 -18.35
N THR A 254 16.99 4.81 -18.07
CA THR A 254 16.65 3.87 -17.00
C THR A 254 16.15 2.55 -17.58
N PRO A 255 16.92 1.45 -17.46
CA PRO A 255 16.46 0.13 -17.89
C PRO A 255 15.18 -0.28 -17.17
N LYS A 256 14.19 -0.74 -17.94
CA LYS A 256 12.93 -1.23 -17.37
C LYS A 256 13.18 -2.59 -16.67
N PRO A 257 12.88 -2.71 -15.35
CA PRO A 257 12.99 -3.98 -14.65
C PRO A 257 11.96 -5.00 -15.15
N GLU A 258 12.24 -6.28 -14.95
CA GLU A 258 11.29 -7.35 -15.26
C GLU A 258 10.10 -7.30 -14.30
N SER A 259 8.89 -7.27 -14.86
CA SER A 259 7.65 -7.29 -14.10
C SER A 259 7.26 -8.70 -13.69
N ILE A 260 6.59 -8.82 -12.55
CA ILE A 260 6.21 -10.12 -11.97
C ILE A 260 4.93 -10.64 -12.62
N LEU A 261 3.92 -9.77 -12.74
CA LEU A 261 2.59 -10.13 -13.25
C LEU A 261 2.44 -9.87 -14.75
N ASN A 262 3.21 -8.93 -15.29
CA ASN A 262 3.15 -8.53 -16.70
C ASN A 262 1.72 -8.21 -17.17
N LEU A 263 1.00 -7.43 -16.36
CA LEU A 263 -0.37 -6.97 -16.64
C LEU A 263 -0.40 -6.04 -17.85
N ASN A 264 -1.37 -6.24 -18.75
CA ASN A 264 -1.68 -5.28 -19.81
C ASN A 264 -2.70 -4.22 -19.34
N TYR A 265 -2.48 -3.64 -18.16
CA TYR A 265 -3.40 -2.70 -17.52
C TYR A 265 -2.86 -1.27 -17.63
N ARG A 266 -3.75 -0.27 -17.76
CA ARG A 266 -3.36 1.15 -17.86
C ARG A 266 -2.50 1.64 -16.70
N GLN A 267 -2.77 1.19 -15.47
CA GLN A 267 -2.04 1.61 -14.26
C GLN A 267 -0.71 0.85 -14.08
N GLY A 268 -0.27 0.09 -15.09
CA GLY A 268 1.03 -0.55 -15.08
C GLY A 268 0.99 -2.07 -14.94
N PRO A 269 2.17 -2.70 -15.07
CA PRO A 269 2.33 -4.13 -15.26
C PRO A 269 2.25 -4.98 -13.98
N ASP A 270 2.24 -4.36 -12.80
CA ASP A 270 2.26 -5.05 -11.50
C ASP A 270 1.23 -4.48 -10.52
N ILE A 271 1.26 -4.98 -9.28
CA ILE A 271 0.53 -4.42 -8.14
C ILE A 271 1.20 -3.10 -7.75
N PRO A 272 0.52 -1.95 -7.87
CA PRO A 272 1.11 -0.68 -7.50
C PRO A 272 1.20 -0.57 -5.98
N SER A 273 2.35 -0.14 -5.47
CA SER A 273 2.54 0.18 -4.07
C SER A 273 2.00 1.58 -3.74
N LEU A 274 1.88 1.88 -2.46
CA LEU A 274 1.55 3.22 -1.99
C LEU A 274 2.80 4.09 -1.95
N GLU A 275 2.59 5.39 -2.04
CA GLU A 275 3.63 6.35 -1.69
C GLU A 275 4.11 6.08 -0.25
N GLY A 276 5.42 5.98 -0.06
CA GLY A 276 6.00 5.62 1.24
C GLY A 276 5.84 4.14 1.66
N ALA A 277 5.17 3.28 0.88
CA ALA A 277 5.18 1.83 1.14
C ALA A 277 6.42 1.14 0.58
N TYR A 278 7.31 1.88 -0.07
CA TYR A 278 8.64 1.40 -0.47
C TYR A 278 8.63 0.13 -1.34
N GLY A 279 7.60 -0.05 -2.17
CA GLY A 279 7.44 -1.24 -3.02
C GLY A 279 6.69 -2.38 -2.36
N PHE A 280 6.36 -2.32 -1.07
CA PHE A 280 5.50 -3.31 -0.44
C PHE A 280 4.05 -3.20 -0.96
N ALA A 281 3.45 -4.35 -1.28
CA ALA A 281 2.11 -4.45 -1.84
C ALA A 281 1.04 -4.26 -0.76
N ASP A 282 0.78 -3.01 -0.37
CA ASP A 282 -0.23 -2.65 0.64
C ASP A 282 -1.58 -2.23 0.01
N SER A 283 -2.67 -2.56 0.70
CA SER A 283 -4.04 -2.12 0.46
C SER A 283 -4.32 -0.68 0.91
N ASN A 284 -3.47 -0.14 1.80
CA ASN A 284 -3.63 1.09 2.60
C ASN A 284 -4.76 1.08 3.63
N PHE A 285 -5.86 0.36 3.36
CA PHE A 285 -7.06 0.51 4.16
C PHE A 285 -7.10 -0.50 5.29
N ILE A 286 -7.15 -0.01 6.53
CA ILE A 286 -7.14 -0.85 7.74
C ILE A 286 -8.25 -1.91 7.74
N CYS A 287 -9.40 -1.65 7.13
CA CYS A 287 -10.48 -2.63 7.04
C CYS A 287 -10.30 -3.66 5.91
N PHE A 288 -9.34 -3.46 4.99
CA PHE A 288 -9.12 -4.30 3.81
C PHE A 288 -7.67 -4.77 3.68
N GLN A 289 -7.04 -5.19 4.78
CA GLN A 289 -5.59 -5.48 4.87
C GLN A 289 -5.03 -6.46 3.82
N TYR A 290 -5.89 -7.31 3.24
CA TYR A 290 -5.51 -8.29 2.23
C TYR A 290 -5.84 -7.86 0.79
N GLU A 291 -6.62 -6.80 0.59
CA GLU A 291 -6.89 -6.28 -0.75
C GLU A 291 -5.61 -5.68 -1.34
N THR A 292 -5.60 -5.48 -2.65
CA THR A 292 -4.59 -4.61 -3.27
C THR A 292 -5.31 -3.51 -4.02
N ARG A 293 -4.60 -2.70 -4.81
CA ARG A 293 -5.22 -1.75 -5.74
C ARG A 293 -5.68 -2.41 -7.03
N ARG A 294 -5.63 -3.74 -7.12
CA ARG A 294 -6.10 -4.56 -8.23
C ARG A 294 -7.18 -5.51 -7.73
N THR A 295 -8.41 -5.33 -8.18
CA THR A 295 -9.50 -6.27 -7.86
C THR A 295 -9.13 -7.68 -8.36
N GLY A 296 -9.26 -8.70 -7.51
CA GLY A 296 -8.96 -10.10 -7.84
C GLY A 296 -7.48 -10.50 -7.90
N ILE A 297 -6.57 -9.58 -7.57
CA ILE A 297 -5.13 -9.84 -7.45
C ILE A 297 -4.70 -9.47 -6.04
N TYR A 298 -4.22 -10.44 -5.30
CA TYR A 298 -3.88 -10.35 -3.87
C TYR A 298 -2.37 -10.50 -3.68
N ALA A 299 -1.87 -10.08 -2.52
CA ALA A 299 -0.47 -10.23 -2.12
C ALA A 299 -0.38 -11.02 -0.82
N ALA A 300 0.67 -11.83 -0.67
CA ALA A 300 0.91 -12.64 0.53
C ALA A 300 2.39 -12.74 0.87
N GLY A 301 2.71 -12.73 2.16
CA GLY A 301 4.07 -12.89 2.64
C GLY A 301 4.87 -11.58 2.56
N SER A 302 6.19 -11.69 2.56
CA SER A 302 7.08 -10.52 2.66
C SER A 302 7.06 -9.56 1.48
N VAL A 303 6.27 -9.83 0.44
CA VAL A 303 5.99 -8.85 -0.62
C VAL A 303 5.00 -7.79 -0.15
N ARG A 304 4.17 -8.08 0.86
CA ARG A 304 3.19 -7.16 1.47
C ARG A 304 3.77 -6.33 2.60
N GLN A 305 4.62 -6.91 3.44
CA GLN A 305 5.31 -6.23 4.54
C GLN A 305 6.37 -7.16 5.14
N PRO A 306 7.40 -6.66 5.84
CA PRO A 306 8.34 -7.50 6.56
C PRO A 306 7.65 -8.34 7.63
N MET A 307 7.81 -9.66 7.58
CA MET A 307 7.11 -10.60 8.47
C MET A 307 7.92 -11.89 8.68
N ASN A 308 7.56 -12.64 9.73
CA ASN A 308 8.10 -13.98 9.97
C ASN A 308 7.33 -15.07 9.23
N MET A 309 7.80 -16.31 9.33
CA MET A 309 7.20 -17.45 8.65
C MET A 309 5.77 -17.75 9.09
N MET A 310 5.44 -17.65 10.39
CA MET A 310 4.08 -17.89 10.87
C MET A 310 3.12 -16.79 10.42
N GLU A 311 3.56 -15.54 10.49
CA GLU A 311 2.81 -14.41 9.93
C GLU A 311 2.59 -14.59 8.43
N ALA A 312 3.60 -15.02 7.67
CA ALA A 312 3.47 -15.29 6.24
C ALA A 312 2.48 -16.43 5.93
N GLN A 313 2.42 -17.47 6.77
CA GLN A 313 1.43 -18.54 6.65
C GLN A 313 0.00 -18.02 6.88
N GLN A 314 -0.20 -17.23 7.94
CA GLN A 314 -1.50 -16.59 8.21
C GLN A 314 -1.87 -15.61 7.09
N ASP A 315 -0.88 -14.90 6.56
CA ASP A 315 -1.08 -13.94 5.50
C ASP A 315 -1.53 -14.62 4.20
N ALA A 316 -0.88 -15.73 3.84
CA ALA A 316 -1.25 -16.56 2.68
C ALA A 316 -2.64 -17.17 2.80
N ALA A 317 -3.04 -17.60 4.01
CA ALA A 317 -4.40 -18.07 4.26
C ALA A 317 -5.44 -16.95 4.05
N GLY A 318 -5.18 -15.75 4.58
CA GLY A 318 -6.06 -14.59 4.37
C GLY A 318 -6.19 -14.21 2.90
N ALA A 319 -5.07 -14.11 2.18
CA ALA A 319 -5.07 -13.81 0.74
C ALA A 319 -5.83 -14.88 -0.09
N SER A 320 -5.73 -16.14 0.32
CA SER A 320 -6.48 -17.25 -0.30
C SER A 320 -7.99 -17.14 -0.08
N PHE A 321 -8.44 -16.80 1.13
CA PHE A 321 -9.87 -16.54 1.39
C PHE A 321 -10.40 -15.35 0.61
N LYS A 322 -9.59 -14.31 0.41
CA LYS A 322 -9.94 -13.17 -0.43
C LYS A 322 -10.05 -13.54 -1.90
N ALA A 323 -9.14 -14.36 -2.41
CA ALA A 323 -9.22 -14.93 -3.74
C ALA A 323 -10.51 -15.73 -3.95
N ILE A 324 -10.88 -16.58 -2.99
CA ILE A 324 -12.14 -17.35 -3.02
C ILE A 324 -13.36 -16.43 -2.95
N GLN A 325 -13.37 -15.45 -2.03
CA GLN A 325 -14.46 -14.47 -1.92
C GLN A 325 -14.66 -13.70 -3.23
N CYS A 326 -13.57 -13.29 -3.88
CA CYS A 326 -13.64 -12.63 -5.16
C CYS A 326 -14.38 -13.48 -6.20
N MET A 327 -14.06 -14.77 -6.27
CA MET A 327 -14.68 -15.69 -7.22
C MET A 327 -16.16 -15.92 -6.92
N ASP A 328 -16.52 -16.06 -5.64
CA ASP A 328 -17.92 -16.16 -5.22
C ASP A 328 -18.72 -14.92 -5.60
N HIS A 329 -18.19 -13.71 -5.36
CA HIS A 329 -18.85 -12.46 -5.70
C HIS A 329 -19.02 -12.29 -7.23
N ILE A 330 -17.99 -12.64 -8.00
CA ILE A 330 -18.05 -12.56 -9.47
C ILE A 330 -19.08 -13.54 -10.02
N ALA A 331 -19.14 -14.76 -9.48
CA ALA A 331 -20.15 -15.73 -9.88
C ALA A 331 -21.59 -15.24 -9.61
N LYS A 332 -21.77 -14.42 -8.57
CA LYS A 332 -23.05 -13.77 -8.23
C LYS A 332 -23.32 -12.46 -8.98
N GLY A 333 -22.35 -11.95 -9.76
CA GLY A 333 -22.46 -10.68 -10.46
C GLY A 333 -22.39 -9.44 -9.56
N VAL A 334 -21.89 -9.59 -8.34
CA VAL A 334 -21.77 -8.48 -7.38
C VAL A 334 -20.34 -7.96 -7.29
N ALA A 335 -20.20 -6.71 -6.89
CA ALA A 335 -18.89 -6.13 -6.66
C ALA A 335 -18.17 -6.76 -5.45
N VAL A 336 -16.84 -6.73 -5.53
CA VAL A 336 -15.94 -6.98 -4.40
C VAL A 336 -15.78 -5.68 -3.60
N HIS A 337 -14.98 -5.70 -2.54
CA HIS A 337 -14.67 -4.52 -1.73
C HIS A 337 -14.24 -3.31 -2.59
N PRO A 338 -14.57 -2.07 -2.14
CA PRO A 338 -15.23 -1.73 -0.88
C PRO A 338 -16.78 -1.81 -0.92
N ARG A 339 -17.42 -1.74 -2.09
CA ARG A 339 -18.89 -1.87 -2.24
C ARG A 339 -19.30 -3.33 -2.45
N ALA A 340 -18.95 -4.19 -1.50
CA ALA A 340 -19.37 -5.59 -1.54
C ALA A 340 -20.89 -5.71 -1.72
N TRP A 341 -21.34 -6.69 -2.51
CA TRP A 341 -22.77 -6.95 -2.82
C TRP A 341 -23.46 -5.97 -3.76
N ASP A 342 -22.76 -4.93 -4.26
CA ASP A 342 -23.35 -4.03 -5.25
C ASP A 342 -23.49 -4.73 -6.62
N GLU A 343 -24.74 -4.98 -7.02
CA GLU A 343 -25.13 -5.62 -8.28
C GLU A 343 -25.02 -4.67 -9.49
N THR A 344 -24.94 -3.37 -9.25
CA THR A 344 -24.97 -2.36 -10.32
C THR A 344 -23.58 -2.07 -10.85
N PHE A 345 -23.47 -1.74 -12.13
CA PHE A 345 -22.22 -1.43 -12.80
C PHE A 345 -22.40 -0.26 -13.78
N PRO A 346 -21.28 0.37 -14.22
CA PRO A 346 -21.38 1.45 -15.20
C PRO A 346 -21.94 0.93 -16.52
N ASP A 347 -22.99 1.57 -17.01
CA ASP A 347 -23.64 1.31 -18.28
C ASP A 347 -23.70 2.61 -19.11
N PRO A 348 -22.63 2.93 -19.86
CA PRO A 348 -22.53 4.18 -20.58
C PRO A 348 -23.27 4.18 -21.92
N LEU A 349 -23.93 5.29 -22.26
CA LEU A 349 -24.52 5.51 -23.58
C LEU A 349 -23.45 5.85 -24.63
N LEU A 350 -22.72 4.83 -25.11
CA LEU A 350 -21.51 4.99 -25.95
C LEU A 350 -21.72 5.73 -27.27
N ILE A 351 -22.94 5.77 -27.82
CA ILE A 351 -23.25 6.56 -29.03
C ILE A 351 -23.00 8.07 -28.84
N ARG A 352 -22.98 8.56 -27.60
CA ARG A 352 -22.67 9.95 -27.24
C ARG A 352 -21.22 10.14 -26.78
N CYS A 353 -20.38 9.11 -26.86
CA CYS A 353 -18.98 9.21 -26.44
C CYS A 353 -18.16 10.07 -27.41
N THR A 354 -17.37 10.99 -26.86
CA THR A 354 -16.46 11.87 -27.62
C THR A 354 -15.00 11.38 -27.62
N ALA A 355 -14.74 10.18 -27.11
CA ALA A 355 -13.39 9.60 -26.99
C ALA A 355 -12.38 10.50 -26.22
N CYS A 356 -12.85 11.31 -25.26
CA CYS A 356 -12.01 12.24 -24.51
C CYS A 356 -11.08 11.60 -23.45
N LYS A 357 -11.17 10.28 -23.24
CA LYS A 357 -10.31 9.46 -22.34
C LYS A 357 -10.32 9.80 -20.84
N ARG A 358 -11.05 10.82 -20.39
CA ARG A 358 -11.12 11.17 -18.96
C ARG A 358 -11.55 10.00 -18.07
N CYS A 359 -12.55 9.21 -18.50
CA CYS A 359 -13.02 8.07 -17.73
C CYS A 359 -11.98 6.94 -17.60
N THR A 360 -11.18 6.69 -18.65
CA THR A 360 -10.14 5.65 -18.64
C THR A 360 -8.91 6.09 -17.85
N GLU A 361 -8.59 7.39 -17.89
CA GLU A 361 -7.49 8.00 -17.14
C GLU A 361 -7.78 8.14 -15.65
N GLU A 362 -8.97 8.63 -15.29
CA GLU A 362 -9.35 8.86 -13.90
C GLU A 362 -9.76 7.57 -13.17
N CYS A 363 -9.92 6.43 -13.87
CA CYS A 363 -10.26 5.17 -13.22
C CYS A 363 -9.09 4.66 -12.36
N PRO A 364 -9.22 4.62 -11.01
CA PRO A 364 -8.10 4.25 -10.14
C PRO A 364 -7.78 2.74 -10.18
N PHE A 365 -8.64 1.93 -10.79
CA PHE A 365 -8.56 0.45 -10.77
C PHE A 365 -8.28 -0.19 -12.14
N GLY A 366 -8.23 0.58 -13.23
CA GLY A 366 -8.00 0.00 -14.56
C GLY A 366 -9.15 -0.81 -15.09
N ALA A 367 -10.36 -0.42 -14.73
CA ALA A 367 -11.57 -1.13 -15.12
C ALA A 367 -12.10 -0.70 -16.49
N ILE A 368 -11.46 0.25 -17.16
CA ILE A 368 -11.92 0.82 -18.42
C ILE A 368 -10.72 0.87 -19.35
N ASP A 369 -10.81 0.10 -20.43
CA ASP A 369 -9.81 0.04 -21.51
C ASP A 369 -10.39 0.79 -22.74
N GLU A 370 -9.59 0.95 -23.79
CA GLU A 370 -9.94 1.69 -25.00
C GLU A 370 -9.78 0.81 -26.24
N ASP A 371 -10.69 0.92 -27.20
CA ASP A 371 -10.50 0.37 -28.54
C ASP A 371 -9.54 1.23 -29.39
N GLU A 372 -9.29 0.82 -30.64
CA GLU A 372 -8.42 1.54 -31.58
C GLU A 372 -8.89 2.98 -31.88
N LYS A 373 -10.18 3.27 -31.69
CA LYS A 373 -10.78 4.59 -31.89
C LYS A 373 -10.80 5.43 -30.59
N GLY A 374 -10.28 4.90 -29.49
CA GLY A 374 -10.30 5.54 -28.18
C GLY A 374 -11.67 5.46 -27.49
N ILE A 375 -12.60 4.63 -27.98
CA ILE A 375 -13.90 4.41 -27.35
C ILE A 375 -13.70 3.48 -26.15
N PRO A 376 -14.22 3.85 -24.96
CA PRO A 376 -14.01 3.07 -23.76
C PRO A 376 -14.86 1.79 -23.76
N PHE A 377 -14.29 0.70 -23.27
CA PHE A 377 -15.02 -0.52 -22.92
C PHE A 377 -14.69 -0.97 -21.49
N TYR A 378 -15.69 -1.52 -20.81
CA TYR A 378 -15.64 -1.70 -19.36
C TYR A 378 -15.38 -3.17 -19.00
N LYS A 379 -14.31 -3.39 -18.24
CA LYS A 379 -14.01 -4.67 -17.58
C LYS A 379 -14.74 -4.69 -16.23
N VAL A 380 -16.01 -5.07 -16.28
CA VAL A 380 -16.96 -4.99 -15.16
C VAL A 380 -16.43 -5.66 -13.88
N ASN A 381 -15.65 -6.76 -13.99
CA ASN A 381 -15.12 -7.46 -12.82
C ASN A 381 -13.87 -6.80 -12.21
N ARG A 382 -13.24 -5.83 -12.90
CA ARG A 382 -12.20 -4.97 -12.31
C ARG A 382 -12.80 -3.80 -11.54
N CYS A 383 -14.01 -3.37 -11.93
CA CYS A 383 -14.67 -2.16 -11.43
C CYS A 383 -15.16 -2.31 -9.98
N ARG A 384 -14.78 -1.36 -9.12
CA ARG A 384 -15.20 -1.30 -7.71
C ARG A 384 -16.43 -0.42 -7.44
N ARG A 385 -17.17 -0.04 -8.49
CA ARG A 385 -18.44 0.71 -8.42
C ARG A 385 -18.36 2.10 -7.77
N CYS A 386 -17.19 2.74 -7.79
CA CYS A 386 -16.98 4.05 -7.16
C CYS A 386 -17.71 5.22 -7.84
N GLY A 387 -18.05 5.09 -9.12
CA GLY A 387 -18.66 6.18 -9.91
C GLY A 387 -17.69 7.27 -10.39
N THR A 388 -16.37 7.12 -10.23
CA THR A 388 -15.40 8.14 -10.68
C THR A 388 -15.54 8.47 -12.17
N CYS A 389 -15.75 7.47 -13.02
CA CYS A 389 -15.99 7.67 -14.45
C CYS A 389 -17.26 8.50 -14.75
N MET A 390 -18.28 8.43 -13.89
CA MET A 390 -19.49 9.26 -13.99
C MET A 390 -19.21 10.72 -13.66
N GLY A 391 -18.40 10.97 -12.61
CA GLY A 391 -17.94 12.33 -12.29
C GLY A 391 -17.01 12.91 -13.37
N ALA A 392 -16.21 12.07 -14.01
CA ALA A 392 -15.22 12.47 -15.01
C ALA A 392 -15.82 12.78 -16.39
N CYS A 393 -16.96 12.16 -16.72
CA CYS A 393 -17.55 12.23 -18.06
C CYS A 393 -18.23 13.59 -18.31
N PRO A 394 -17.72 14.42 -19.24
CA PRO A 394 -18.34 15.71 -19.55
C PRO A 394 -19.70 15.56 -20.23
N GLU A 395 -19.86 14.51 -21.05
CA GLU A 395 -21.10 14.18 -21.75
C GLU A 395 -22.16 13.57 -20.84
N ARG A 396 -21.80 13.23 -19.59
CA ARG A 396 -22.69 12.60 -18.58
C ARG A 396 -23.35 11.32 -19.09
N ILE A 397 -22.64 10.54 -19.89
CA ILE A 397 -23.19 9.33 -20.53
C ILE A 397 -23.09 8.10 -19.63
N VAL A 398 -22.29 8.14 -18.56
CA VAL A 398 -22.07 7.02 -17.65
C VAL A 398 -23.13 7.06 -16.56
N ALA A 399 -23.86 5.97 -16.37
CA ALA A 399 -24.81 5.81 -15.28
C ALA A 399 -24.72 4.39 -14.68
N PHE A 400 -25.29 4.20 -13.51
CA PHE A 400 -25.60 2.91 -12.92
C PHE A 400 -27.12 2.83 -12.81
N LYS A 401 -27.66 1.60 -12.75
CA LYS A 401 -29.11 1.37 -12.71
C LYS A 401 -29.83 2.11 -11.56
N ASP A 402 -29.14 2.26 -10.43
CA ASP A 402 -29.62 2.88 -9.18
C ASP A 402 -28.88 4.18 -8.83
N TYR A 403 -27.89 4.60 -9.63
CA TYR A 403 -27.05 5.76 -9.32
C TYR A 403 -26.61 6.46 -10.61
N SER A 404 -27.12 7.67 -10.84
CA SER A 404 -26.86 8.45 -12.05
C SER A 404 -26.81 9.94 -11.75
N VAL A 405 -26.33 10.71 -12.73
CA VAL A 405 -26.34 12.18 -12.66
C VAL A 405 -27.75 12.73 -12.45
N ASP A 406 -28.75 12.12 -13.09
CA ASP A 406 -30.15 12.57 -13.01
C ASP A 406 -30.79 12.21 -11.66
N ILE A 407 -30.46 11.04 -11.08
CA ILE A 407 -30.97 10.62 -9.77
C ILE A 407 -30.51 11.61 -8.70
N ILE A 408 -29.21 11.91 -8.64
CA ILE A 408 -28.66 12.87 -7.70
C ILE A 408 -29.16 14.29 -7.99
N GLY A 409 -29.25 14.68 -9.26
CA GLY A 409 -29.85 15.96 -9.66
C GLY A 409 -31.30 16.10 -9.19
N SER A 410 -32.07 15.02 -9.21
CA SER A 410 -33.45 14.98 -8.71
C SER A 410 -33.51 15.12 -7.19
N MET A 411 -32.57 14.52 -6.46
CA MET A 411 -32.43 14.74 -5.01
C MET A 411 -32.12 16.20 -4.69
N VAL A 412 -31.20 16.83 -5.44
CA VAL A 412 -30.90 18.27 -5.30
C VAL A 412 -32.16 19.09 -5.56
N LYS A 413 -32.91 18.78 -6.63
CA LYS A 413 -34.18 19.45 -6.99
C LYS A 413 -35.29 19.26 -5.95
N ALA A 414 -35.27 18.17 -5.20
CA ALA A 414 -36.23 17.92 -4.14
C ALA A 414 -35.92 18.69 -2.84
N ILE A 415 -34.73 19.29 -2.71
CA ILE A 415 -34.41 20.15 -1.57
C ILE A 415 -35.30 21.39 -1.62
N ASP A 416 -36.08 21.57 -0.55
CA ASP A 416 -36.81 22.78 -0.22
C ASP A 416 -35.83 23.92 0.11
N VAL A 417 -35.99 25.05 -0.58
CA VAL A 417 -35.19 26.27 -0.41
C VAL A 417 -36.14 27.34 0.15
N PRO A 418 -36.00 27.71 1.43
CA PRO A 418 -36.92 28.67 2.03
C PRO A 418 -36.67 30.08 1.47
N GLU A 419 -37.75 30.87 1.34
CA GLU A 419 -37.66 32.29 0.98
C GLU A 419 -36.85 33.06 2.03
N ASP A 420 -37.12 32.78 3.32
CA ASP A 420 -36.40 33.32 4.46
C ASP A 420 -35.45 32.29 5.08
N GLY A 421 -34.19 32.69 5.29
CA GLY A 421 -33.16 31.86 5.91
C GLY A 421 -32.23 31.20 4.89
N PHE A 422 -31.45 30.21 5.35
CA PHE A 422 -30.37 29.61 4.57
C PHE A 422 -30.60 28.12 4.30
N ARG A 423 -30.05 27.65 3.18
CA ARG A 423 -30.05 26.25 2.77
C ARG A 423 -28.68 25.90 2.20
N ILE A 424 -28.07 24.87 2.77
CA ILE A 424 -26.79 24.33 2.31
C ILE A 424 -27.00 22.88 1.91
N VAL A 425 -26.37 22.46 0.81
CA VAL A 425 -26.31 21.04 0.44
C VAL A 425 -24.90 20.50 0.63
N ALA A 426 -24.78 19.37 1.30
CA ALA A 426 -23.54 18.66 1.52
C ALA A 426 -23.55 17.33 0.75
N PHE A 427 -22.66 17.19 -0.24
CA PHE A 427 -22.41 15.94 -0.92
C PHE A 427 -21.38 15.13 -0.13
N THR A 428 -21.77 13.95 0.33
CA THR A 428 -20.99 13.21 1.34
C THR A 428 -20.50 11.89 0.80
N CYS A 429 -19.18 11.67 0.81
CA CYS A 429 -18.62 10.35 0.56
C CYS A 429 -19.19 9.34 1.56
N GLU A 430 -19.81 8.27 1.06
CA GLU A 430 -20.45 7.23 1.89
C GLU A 430 -19.47 6.42 2.76
N ASN A 431 -18.17 6.50 2.49
CA ASN A 431 -17.18 5.62 3.10
C ASN A 431 -16.58 6.19 4.40
N ASP A 432 -16.24 7.49 4.41
CA ASP A 432 -15.72 8.16 5.61
C ASP A 432 -16.67 9.23 6.14
N ALA A 433 -17.12 10.14 5.27
CA ALA A 433 -17.88 11.31 5.70
C ALA A 433 -19.27 10.92 6.23
N TYR A 434 -19.98 10.03 5.55
CA TYR A 434 -21.31 9.60 5.99
C TYR A 434 -21.26 8.79 7.31
N PRO A 435 -20.36 7.80 7.49
CA PRO A 435 -20.25 7.11 8.78
C PRO A 435 -19.78 8.02 9.92
N ALA A 436 -18.94 9.03 9.64
CA ALA A 436 -18.58 10.05 10.62
C ALA A 436 -19.80 10.90 11.04
N LEU A 437 -20.68 11.25 10.09
CA LEU A 437 -21.95 11.94 10.38
C LEU A 437 -22.89 11.06 11.22
N ASP A 438 -23.04 9.78 10.88
CA ASP A 438 -23.85 8.84 11.65
C ASP A 438 -23.34 8.74 13.10
N THR A 439 -22.03 8.61 13.27
CA THR A 439 -21.38 8.56 14.58
C THR A 439 -21.58 9.87 15.35
N ALA A 440 -21.50 11.03 14.68
CA ALA A 440 -21.78 12.32 15.28
C ALA A 440 -23.25 12.42 15.76
N GLY A 441 -24.19 11.90 14.97
CA GLY A 441 -25.61 11.80 15.31
C GLY A 441 -25.87 10.91 16.52
N ILE A 442 -25.26 9.72 16.58
CA ILE A 442 -25.31 8.80 17.73
C ILE A 442 -24.82 9.51 19.01
N ASN A 443 -23.77 10.32 18.89
CA ASN A 443 -23.20 11.09 19.99
C ASN A 443 -23.91 12.44 20.24
N ARG A 444 -25.07 12.67 19.60
CA ARG A 444 -25.92 13.86 19.76
C ARG A 444 -25.16 15.17 19.53
N LYS A 445 -24.25 15.18 18.56
CA LYS A 445 -23.55 16.41 18.16
C LYS A 445 -24.52 17.29 17.36
N ASN A 446 -24.43 18.60 17.59
CA ASN A 446 -25.29 19.57 16.91
C ASN A 446 -24.68 20.00 15.58
N ILE A 447 -25.48 19.91 14.52
CA ILE A 447 -25.16 20.40 13.17
C ILE A 447 -26.18 21.48 12.82
N ASP A 448 -25.75 22.51 12.09
CA ASP A 448 -26.61 23.58 11.64
C ASP A 448 -27.82 23.02 10.83
N PRO A 449 -29.06 23.38 11.22
CA PRO A 449 -30.27 22.80 10.63
C PRO A 449 -30.52 23.23 9.18
N SER A 450 -29.76 24.20 8.63
CA SER A 450 -29.82 24.60 7.22
C SER A 450 -29.19 23.57 6.29
N VAL A 451 -28.40 22.62 6.80
CA VAL A 451 -27.65 21.66 5.97
C VAL A 451 -28.51 20.46 5.58
N ARG A 452 -28.43 20.04 4.31
CA ARG A 452 -29.03 18.80 3.79
C ARG A 452 -27.94 17.91 3.21
N PHE A 453 -27.96 16.63 3.54
CA PHE A 453 -26.93 15.69 3.13
C PHE A 453 -27.42 14.82 1.96
N ILE A 454 -26.59 14.71 0.93
CA ILE A 454 -26.80 13.77 -0.18
C ILE A 454 -25.58 12.84 -0.24
N PRO A 455 -25.73 11.54 0.06
CA PRO A 455 -24.64 10.59 -0.03
C PRO A 455 -24.24 10.33 -1.49
N LEU A 456 -22.94 10.28 -1.73
CA LEU A 456 -22.32 9.83 -2.97
C LEU A 456 -21.51 8.58 -2.71
N ARG A 457 -21.51 7.65 -3.68
CA ARG A 457 -20.65 6.45 -3.61
C ARG A 457 -19.19 6.79 -3.34
N CYS A 458 -18.73 7.84 -4.00
CA CYS A 458 -17.42 8.42 -3.79
C CYS A 458 -17.49 9.89 -4.19
N LEU A 459 -16.70 10.74 -3.53
CA LEU A 459 -16.57 12.11 -3.99
C LEU A 459 -15.94 12.19 -5.39
N GLY A 460 -15.18 11.19 -5.81
CA GLY A 460 -14.70 11.07 -7.20
C GLY A 460 -15.83 10.95 -8.23
N GLY A 461 -17.04 10.56 -7.83
CA GLY A 461 -18.24 10.58 -8.67
C GLY A 461 -18.95 11.94 -8.73
N MET A 462 -18.46 12.94 -8.02
CA MET A 462 -19.04 14.29 -7.99
C MET A 462 -18.99 14.95 -9.37
N ASN A 463 -20.15 15.39 -9.87
CA ASN A 463 -20.27 16.10 -11.15
C ASN A 463 -20.51 17.59 -10.93
N LEU A 464 -19.87 18.44 -11.75
CA LEU A 464 -20.00 19.90 -11.66
C LEU A 464 -21.44 20.39 -11.87
N VAL A 465 -22.25 19.66 -12.65
CA VAL A 465 -23.65 20.04 -12.89
C VAL A 465 -24.46 20.12 -11.59
N TRP A 466 -24.18 19.28 -10.59
CA TRP A 466 -24.92 19.31 -9.34
C TRP A 466 -24.63 20.58 -8.52
N VAL A 467 -23.43 21.15 -8.65
CA VAL A 467 -23.09 22.44 -8.04
C VAL A 467 -23.86 23.55 -8.73
N ALA A 468 -23.86 23.56 -10.07
CA ALA A 468 -24.60 24.55 -10.85
C ALA A 468 -26.12 24.47 -10.61
N ASP A 469 -26.69 23.26 -10.62
CA ASP A 469 -28.12 23.03 -10.35
C ASP A 469 -28.50 23.41 -8.92
N ALA A 470 -27.63 23.17 -7.93
CA ALA A 470 -27.87 23.59 -6.55
C ALA A 470 -27.93 25.12 -6.43
N LEU A 471 -26.89 25.81 -6.93
CA LEU A 471 -26.76 27.25 -6.80
C LEU A 471 -27.81 28.01 -7.63
N SER A 472 -28.16 27.53 -8.82
CA SER A 472 -29.20 28.16 -9.65
C SER A 472 -30.61 28.09 -9.05
N ARG A 473 -30.85 27.18 -8.10
CA ARG A 473 -32.12 27.08 -7.34
C ARG A 473 -32.12 27.91 -6.06
N GLY A 474 -31.10 28.72 -5.82
CA GLY A 474 -31.00 29.55 -4.61
C GLY A 474 -30.47 28.82 -3.38
N ILE A 475 -29.85 27.64 -3.50
CA ILE A 475 -29.10 27.02 -2.39
C ILE A 475 -27.89 27.91 -2.08
N ASP A 476 -27.72 28.29 -0.81
CA ASP A 476 -26.76 29.32 -0.40
C ASP A 476 -25.31 28.86 -0.36
N GLY A 477 -25.08 27.55 -0.17
CA GLY A 477 -23.75 26.95 -0.16
C GLY A 477 -23.76 25.46 -0.50
N VAL A 478 -22.62 25.00 -1.03
CA VAL A 478 -22.37 23.60 -1.40
C VAL A 478 -21.12 23.10 -0.69
N LEU A 479 -21.26 22.04 0.08
CA LEU A 479 -20.19 21.40 0.81
C LEU A 479 -19.86 20.05 0.20
N LEU A 480 -18.58 19.77 -0.05
CA LEU A 480 -18.09 18.50 -0.58
C LEU A 480 -17.30 17.79 0.53
N LEU A 481 -17.88 16.76 1.14
CA LEU A 481 -17.24 15.99 2.22
C LEU A 481 -16.58 14.73 1.66
N GLY A 482 -15.24 14.72 1.61
CA GLY A 482 -14.44 13.63 1.04
C GLY A 482 -13.50 12.98 2.04
N CYS A 483 -13.08 11.74 1.78
CA CYS A 483 -12.01 11.07 2.52
C CYS A 483 -10.71 11.88 2.50
N LYS A 484 -9.87 11.74 3.54
CA LYS A 484 -8.50 12.28 3.55
C LYS A 484 -7.67 11.75 2.38
N PHE A 485 -6.92 12.64 1.73
CA PHE A 485 -5.99 12.35 0.63
C PHE A 485 -4.62 13.01 0.86
N GLY A 486 -3.59 12.61 0.10
CA GLY A 486 -2.21 13.03 0.33
C GLY A 486 -1.47 12.10 1.30
N GLU A 487 -0.64 12.66 2.19
CA GLU A 487 0.08 11.88 3.21
C GLU A 487 -0.91 11.23 4.19
N ASN A 488 -0.76 9.92 4.45
CA ASN A 488 -1.69 9.12 5.25
C ASN A 488 -3.14 9.13 4.71
N TYR A 489 -3.30 9.06 3.38
CA TYR A 489 -4.62 9.03 2.75
C TYR A 489 -5.52 7.91 3.32
N GLN A 490 -6.82 8.13 3.35
CA GLN A 490 -7.84 7.16 3.82
C GLN A 490 -8.90 6.88 2.75
N CYS A 491 -8.71 7.41 1.54
CA CYS A 491 -9.63 7.19 0.44
C CYS A 491 -9.78 5.70 0.11
N HIS A 492 -10.99 5.17 0.33
CA HIS A 492 -11.35 3.77 0.05
C HIS A 492 -11.27 3.42 -1.43
N PHE A 493 -11.38 4.43 -2.29
CA PHE A 493 -11.24 4.30 -3.74
C PHE A 493 -9.92 4.84 -4.28
N VAL A 494 -8.90 4.88 -3.42
CA VAL A 494 -7.52 5.27 -3.74
C VAL A 494 -7.36 6.77 -4.01
N LYS A 495 -7.99 7.29 -5.07
CA LYS A 495 -7.81 8.68 -5.54
C LYS A 495 -9.11 9.48 -5.66
N GLY A 496 -10.24 8.94 -5.22
CA GLY A 496 -11.54 9.57 -5.46
C GLY A 496 -11.65 11.02 -4.95
N SER A 497 -11.28 11.26 -3.69
CA SER A 497 -11.31 12.63 -3.12
C SER A 497 -10.26 13.55 -3.72
N GLU A 498 -9.07 13.02 -4.04
CA GLU A 498 -7.96 13.76 -4.70
C GLU A 498 -8.42 14.25 -6.08
N LEU A 499 -8.98 13.36 -6.90
CA LEU A 499 -9.51 13.71 -8.23
C LEU A 499 -10.65 14.73 -8.14
N ALA A 500 -11.52 14.60 -7.14
CA ALA A 500 -12.55 15.61 -6.91
C ALA A 500 -11.92 16.97 -6.56
N ASN A 501 -10.94 17.00 -5.66
CA ASN A 501 -10.21 18.21 -5.32
C ASN A 501 -9.58 18.88 -6.55
N ASP A 502 -8.96 18.11 -7.44
CA ASP A 502 -8.34 18.64 -8.66
C ASP A 502 -9.37 19.23 -9.63
N ARG A 503 -10.51 18.54 -9.83
CA ARG A 503 -11.59 19.03 -10.70
C ARG A 503 -12.25 20.29 -10.13
N PHE A 504 -12.47 20.32 -8.82
CA PHE A 504 -13.19 21.41 -8.15
C PHE A 504 -12.27 22.53 -7.66
N GLY A 505 -10.95 22.38 -7.67
CA GLY A 505 -10.01 23.47 -7.40
C GLY A 505 -10.14 24.65 -8.37
N LYS A 506 -10.75 24.42 -9.54
CA LYS A 506 -11.05 25.45 -10.56
C LYS A 506 -12.50 25.93 -10.54
N VAL A 507 -13.33 25.46 -9.60
CA VAL A 507 -14.76 25.81 -9.55
C VAL A 507 -14.98 27.30 -9.31
N GLY A 508 -14.09 27.95 -8.56
CA GLY A 508 -14.15 29.39 -8.29
C GLY A 508 -14.18 30.24 -9.56
N GLU A 509 -13.44 29.87 -10.60
CA GLU A 509 -13.49 30.57 -11.89
C GLU A 509 -14.87 30.48 -12.55
N THR A 510 -15.54 29.34 -12.39
CA THR A 510 -16.89 29.12 -12.92
C THR A 510 -17.92 29.92 -12.12
N LEU A 511 -17.80 29.95 -10.79
CA LEU A 511 -18.68 30.71 -9.90
C LEU A 511 -18.57 32.21 -10.14
N ASN A 512 -17.36 32.73 -10.32
CA ASN A 512 -17.13 34.14 -10.63
C ASN A 512 -17.82 34.57 -11.94
N ARG A 513 -17.88 33.69 -12.95
CA ARG A 513 -18.61 33.97 -14.20
C ARG A 513 -20.13 34.03 -14.00
N LEU A 514 -20.64 33.34 -12.98
CA LEU A 514 -22.05 33.38 -12.57
C LEU A 514 -22.34 34.50 -11.56
N GLN A 515 -21.36 35.39 -11.28
CA GLN A 515 -21.45 36.43 -10.26
C GLN A 515 -21.74 35.89 -8.85
N LEU A 516 -21.21 34.70 -8.54
CA LEU A 516 -21.29 34.08 -7.23
C LEU A 516 -19.90 34.03 -6.57
N GLU A 517 -19.87 34.16 -5.25
CA GLU A 517 -18.66 34.06 -4.44
C GLU A 517 -18.11 32.63 -4.48
N ALA A 518 -16.81 32.49 -4.73
CA ALA A 518 -16.14 31.20 -4.82
C ALA A 518 -16.24 30.40 -3.51
N GLU A 519 -16.30 31.11 -2.39
CA GLU A 519 -16.45 30.60 -1.03
C GLU A 519 -17.77 29.86 -0.79
N ARG A 520 -18.76 29.98 -1.69
CA ARG A 520 -20.01 29.20 -1.61
C ARG A 520 -19.81 27.71 -1.86
N VAL A 521 -18.65 27.30 -2.37
CA VAL A 521 -18.30 25.88 -2.57
C VAL A 521 -17.04 25.55 -1.79
N LYS A 522 -17.13 24.62 -0.83
CA LYS A 522 -15.98 24.21 -0.01
C LYS A 522 -15.82 22.70 -0.02
N ILE A 523 -14.59 22.23 -0.12
CA ILE A 523 -14.22 20.83 0.07
C ILE A 523 -13.67 20.68 1.48
N LEU A 524 -14.16 19.68 2.23
CA LEU A 524 -13.61 19.28 3.52
C LEU A 524 -13.12 17.84 3.45
N GLN A 525 -11.90 17.63 3.94
CA GLN A 525 -11.35 16.30 4.14
C GLN A 525 -11.78 15.77 5.50
N VAL A 526 -12.32 14.55 5.51
CA VAL A 526 -12.92 13.91 6.68
C VAL A 526 -12.35 12.52 6.82
N SER A 527 -11.88 12.18 8.02
CA SER A 527 -11.65 10.78 8.43
C SER A 527 -12.92 10.22 9.06
N ILE A 528 -13.13 8.91 8.94
CA ILE A 528 -14.19 8.21 9.71
C ILE A 528 -14.11 8.49 11.23
N SER A 529 -12.91 8.76 11.76
CA SER A 529 -12.71 9.07 13.19
C SER A 529 -12.94 10.53 13.57
N ASP A 530 -13.14 11.44 12.60
CA ASP A 530 -13.33 12.88 12.87
C ASP A 530 -14.78 13.24 13.25
N TYR A 531 -15.58 12.28 13.73
CA TYR A 531 -17.00 12.48 14.09
C TYR A 531 -17.23 13.58 15.15
N ASP A 532 -16.24 13.82 16.01
CA ASP A 532 -16.28 14.82 17.07
C ASP A 532 -16.00 16.25 16.55
N LYS A 533 -15.21 16.36 15.48
CA LYS A 533 -14.79 17.63 14.85
C LYS A 533 -15.68 18.04 13.67
N LEU A 534 -16.18 17.07 12.92
CA LEU A 534 -16.93 17.27 11.68
C LEU A 534 -18.12 18.24 11.84
N PRO A 535 -18.95 18.16 12.90
CA PRO A 535 -20.02 19.12 13.12
C PRO A 535 -19.52 20.56 13.23
N GLY A 536 -18.39 20.78 13.91
CA GLY A 536 -17.77 22.10 14.02
C GLY A 536 -17.33 22.64 12.65
N MET A 537 -16.71 21.81 11.82
CA MET A 537 -16.27 22.19 10.48
C MET A 537 -17.45 22.54 9.55
N ILE A 538 -18.56 21.80 9.67
CA ILE A 538 -19.80 22.07 8.92
C ILE A 538 -20.44 23.38 9.40
N ASN A 539 -20.53 23.59 10.72
CA ASN A 539 -21.12 24.79 11.29
C ASN A 539 -20.30 26.03 10.97
N GLU A 540 -18.96 25.95 10.99
CA GLU A 540 -18.08 27.04 10.54
C GLU A 540 -18.34 27.42 9.08
N PHE A 541 -18.55 26.44 8.21
CA PHE A 541 -18.94 26.71 6.83
C PHE A 541 -20.33 27.37 6.76
N ALA A 542 -21.30 26.89 7.55
CA ALA A 542 -22.63 27.47 7.57
C ALA A 542 -22.63 28.93 8.05
N GLU A 543 -21.87 29.26 9.08
CA GLU A 543 -21.67 30.65 9.53
C GLU A 543 -21.05 31.51 8.42
N LYS A 544 -20.02 30.99 7.73
CA LYS A 544 -19.42 31.71 6.59
C LYS A 544 -20.43 31.99 5.47
N ILE A 545 -21.33 31.05 5.17
CA ILE A 545 -22.41 31.28 4.20
C ILE A 545 -23.38 32.36 4.69
N LYS A 546 -23.69 32.41 5.98
CA LYS A 546 -24.52 33.48 6.57
C LYS A 546 -23.86 34.84 6.45
N GLU A 547 -22.54 34.91 6.63
CA GLU A 547 -21.75 36.14 6.46
C GLU A 547 -21.73 36.64 5.01
N ILE A 548 -21.63 35.72 4.04
CA ILE A 548 -21.70 36.06 2.61
C ILE A 548 -23.11 36.55 2.24
N GLY A 549 -24.14 35.97 2.85
CA GLY A 549 -25.53 36.31 2.61
C GLY A 549 -26.23 35.38 1.60
N ALA A 550 -27.53 35.62 1.43
CA ALA A 550 -28.39 34.76 0.63
C ALA A 550 -27.90 34.65 -0.82
N ASN A 551 -28.14 33.50 -1.45
CA ASN A 551 -27.86 33.32 -2.86
C ASN A 551 -28.69 34.30 -3.71
N PRO A 552 -28.08 35.07 -4.63
CA PRO A 552 -28.78 35.99 -5.53
C PRO A 552 -29.89 35.34 -6.39
N PHE A 553 -29.81 34.04 -6.63
CA PHE A 553 -30.82 33.27 -7.38
C PHE A 553 -31.97 32.76 -6.50
N LYS A 554 -31.99 33.06 -5.20
CA LYS A 554 -33.09 32.68 -4.31
C LYS A 554 -34.37 33.44 -4.69
N GLY A 555 -35.47 32.72 -4.83
CA GLY A 555 -36.79 33.26 -5.19
C GLY A 555 -37.05 33.42 -6.70
N PHE A 556 -36.13 32.98 -7.57
CA PHE A 556 -36.25 33.02 -9.03
C PHE A 556 -36.42 31.64 -9.68
#